data_AF-A0A377TZ96-F1
#
_entry.id   AF-A0A377TZ96-F1
#
_cell.length_a   1.000
_cell.length_b   1.000
_cell.length_c   1.000
_cell.angle_alpha   90.00
_cell.angle_beta   90.00
_cell.angle_gamma   90.00
#
_symmetry.space_group_name_H-M   'P 1'
#
loop_
_entity.id
_entity.type
_entity.pdbx_description
1 polymer ?
#
loop_
_entity_poly.entity_id
_entity_poly.type
_entity_poly.pdbx_seq_one_letter_code
_entity_poly.pdbx_strand_id
1 'polypeptide(L)' 'MRGLLAVLLTAVEGKTRAGILAQDPLALFDELGLRGQLSASRSQGLSALSEAVLAAARER' A
#
# COMPACT_ATOMS: atom_id res chain seq x y z
N MET A 1 -1.94 14.08 2.65
CA MET A 1 -1.78 12.69 2.14
C MET A 1 -0.37 12.11 2.26
N ARG A 2 0.69 12.92 2.47
CA ARG A 2 2.09 12.45 2.48
C ARG A 2 2.37 11.23 3.38
N GLY A 3 1.71 11.15 4.54
CA GLY A 3 1.93 10.05 5.50
C GLY A 3 1.46 8.66 5.03
N LEU A 4 0.30 8.56 4.35
CA LEU A 4 -0.20 7.25 3.89
C LEU A 4 0.66 6.72 2.74
N LEU A 5 1.08 7.60 1.84
CA LEU A 5 2.01 7.22 0.77
C LEU A 5 3.35 6.76 1.35
N ALA A 6 3.89 7.46 2.35
CA ALA A 6 5.14 7.06 2.99
C ALA A 6 5.07 5.65 3.60
N VAL A 7 4.00 5.35 4.34
CA VAL A 7 3.77 4.02 4.94
C VAL A 7 3.67 2.94 3.85
N LEU A 8 2.94 3.20 2.77
CA LEU A 8 2.83 2.27 1.64
C LEU A 8 4.18 2.04 0.96
N LEU A 9 4.95 3.10 0.72
CA LEU A 9 6.28 3.01 0.12
C LEU A 9 7.23 2.20 1.00
N THR A 10 7.23 2.44 2.31
CA THR A 10 8.01 1.62 3.26
C THR A 10 7.62 0.14 3.21
N ALA A 11 6.33 -0.17 3.02
CA ALA A 11 5.87 -1.55 2.91
C ALA A 11 6.37 -2.28 1.65
N VAL A 12 6.77 -1.56 0.60
CA VAL A 12 7.22 -2.16 -0.68
C VAL A 12 8.67 -1.85 -1.05
N GLU A 13 9.32 -0.96 -0.31
CA GLU A 13 10.71 -0.58 -0.50
C GLU A 13 11.66 -1.79 -0.36
N GLY A 14 12.62 -1.90 -1.28
CA GLY A 14 13.60 -3.01 -1.31
C GLY A 14 13.04 -4.39 -1.67
N LYS A 15 11.71 -4.55 -1.86
CA LYS A 15 11.12 -5.82 -2.28
C LYS A 15 11.30 -6.07 -3.77
N THR A 16 11.54 -7.33 -4.13
CA THR A 16 11.47 -7.76 -5.52
C THR A 16 10.03 -7.71 -6.01
N ARG A 17 9.83 -7.65 -7.32
CA ARG A 17 8.51 -7.76 -7.94
C ARG A 17 7.69 -8.94 -7.44
N ALA A 18 8.29 -10.14 -7.42
CA ALA A 18 7.63 -11.34 -6.93
C ALA A 18 7.25 -11.19 -5.45
N GLY A 19 8.11 -10.55 -4.65
CA GLY A 19 7.83 -10.25 -3.25
C GLY A 19 6.69 -9.25 -3.05
N ILE A 20 6.57 -8.23 -3.91
CA ILE A 20 5.46 -7.27 -3.89
C ILE A 20 4.15 -7.96 -4.26
N LEU A 21 4.16 -8.79 -5.32
CA LEU A 21 2.95 -9.48 -5.79
C LEU A 21 2.47 -10.60 -4.86
N ALA A 22 3.36 -11.14 -4.02
CA ALA A 22 3.04 -12.21 -3.08
C ALA A 22 2.48 -11.70 -1.73
N GLN A 23 2.41 -10.39 -1.51
CA GLN A 23 2.01 -9.78 -0.25
C GLN A 23 0.89 -8.75 -0.46
N ASP A 24 0.04 -8.55 0.55
CA ASP A 24 -0.88 -7.41 0.57
C ASP A 24 -0.08 -6.13 0.87
N PRO A 25 -0.02 -5.14 -0.05
CA PRO A 25 0.68 -3.88 0.20
C PRO A 25 0.11 -3.08 1.38
N LEU A 26 -1.13 -3.38 1.79
CA LEU A 26 -1.82 -2.71 2.88
C LEU A 26 -1.66 -3.41 4.23
N ALA A 27 -0.98 -4.56 4.31
CA ALA A 27 -0.80 -5.30 5.57
C ALA A 27 -0.16 -4.44 6.69
N LEU A 28 0.80 -3.58 6.35
CA LEU A 28 1.41 -2.66 7.31
C LEU A 28 0.40 -1.66 7.92
N PHE A 29 -0.68 -1.32 7.21
CA PHE A 29 -1.73 -0.45 7.75
C PHE A 29 -2.61 -1.18 8.76
N ASP A 30 -2.78 -2.49 8.61
CA ASP A 30 -3.50 -3.32 9.58
C ASP A 30 -2.65 -3.48 10.84
N GLU A 31 -1.36 -3.78 10.70
CA GLU A 31 -0.41 -3.90 11.81
C GLU A 31 -0.31 -2.60 12.65
N LEU A 32 -0.34 -1.45 11.98
CA LEU A 32 -0.31 -0.14 12.63
C LEU A 32 -1.70 0.33 13.12
N GLY A 33 -2.75 -0.46 12.92
CA GLY A 33 -4.13 -0.09 13.30
C GLY A 33 -4.68 1.14 12.57
N LEU A 34 -4.08 1.51 11.43
CA LEU A 34 -4.39 2.74 10.71
C LEU A 34 -5.66 2.63 9.88
N ARG A 35 -6.02 1.44 9.38
CA ARG A 35 -7.20 1.25 8.52
C ARG A 35 -8.50 1.74 9.17
N GLY A 36 -8.71 1.45 10.45
CA GLY A 36 -9.91 1.83 11.18
C GLY A 36 -10.05 3.33 11.46
N GLN A 37 -8.97 4.11 11.28
CA GLN A 37 -8.93 5.56 11.54
C GLN A 37 -9.11 6.41 10.28
N LEU A 38 -9.27 5.76 9.12
CA LEU A 38 -9.40 6.45 7.84
C LEU A 38 -10.87 6.75 7.52
N SER A 39 -11.12 7.98 7.08
CA SER A 39 -12.39 8.32 6.46
C SER A 39 -12.54 7.57 5.13
N ALA A 40 -13.78 7.40 4.67
CA ALA A 40 -14.09 6.68 3.43
C ALA A 40 -13.27 7.16 2.20
N SER A 41 -13.11 8.49 2.05
CA SER A 41 -12.30 9.08 0.97
C SER A 41 -10.82 8.70 1.08
N ARG A 42 -10.27 8.65 2.31
CA ARG A 42 -8.87 8.28 2.54
C ARG A 42 -8.64 6.80 2.32
N SER A 43 -9.58 5.95 2.71
CA SER A 43 -9.55 4.51 2.43
C SER A 43 -9.60 4.23 0.92
N GLN A 44 -10.47 4.92 0.18
CA GLN A 44 -10.50 4.82 -1.29
C GLN A 44 -9.17 5.23 -1.93
N GLY A 45 -8.61 6.37 -1.50
CA GLY A 45 -7.29 6.80 -1.99
C GLY A 45 -6.19 5.79 -1.68
N LEU A 46 -6.22 5.17 -0.49
CA LEU A 46 -5.26 4.13 -0.10
C LEU A 46 -5.39 2.87 -0.96
N SER A 47 -6.62 2.39 -1.22
CA SER A 47 -6.86 1.27 -2.11
C SER A 47 -6.36 1.56 -3.54
N ALA A 48 -6.62 2.75 -4.06
CA ALA A 48 -6.14 3.15 -5.39
C ALA A 48 -4.60 3.15 -5.48
N LEU A 49 -3.92 3.60 -4.43
CA LEU A 49 -2.46 3.56 -4.36
C LEU A 49 -1.92 2.12 -4.29
N SER A 50 -2.57 1.24 -3.52
CA SER A 50 -2.22 -0.18 -3.47
C SER A 50 -2.32 -0.83 -4.86
N GLU A 51 -3.43 -0.59 -5.57
CA GLU A 51 -3.61 -1.10 -6.94
C GLU A 51 -2.55 -0.56 -7.90
N ALA A 52 -2.19 0.73 -7.80
CA ALA A 52 -1.14 1.31 -8.63
C ALA A 52 0.23 0.65 -8.39
N VAL A 53 0.56 0.31 -7.14
CA VAL A 53 1.80 -0.40 -6.81
C VAL A 53 1.79 -1.83 -7.38
N LEU A 54 0.67 -2.55 -7.26
CA LEU A 54 0.53 -3.89 -7.83
C LEU A 54 0.59 -3.88 -9.36
N ALA A 55 -0.03 -2.89 -10.00
CA ALA A 55 0.06 -2.69 -11.45
C ALA A 55 1.51 -2.42 -11.89
N ALA A 56 2.21 -1.50 -11.22
CA ALA A 56 3.61 -1.20 -11.50
C ALA A 56 4.54 -2.42 -11.31
N ALA A 57 4.24 -3.28 -10.33
CA ALA A 57 4.95 -4.53 -10.16
C ALA A 57 4.70 -5.49 -11.35
N ARG A 58 3.50 -5.56 -11.93
CA ARG A 58 3.19 -6.42 -13.08
C ARG A 58 3.78 -5.95 -14.41
N GLU A 59 3.91 -4.64 -14.62
CA GLU A 59 4.26 -4.05 -15.91
C GLU A 59 5.77 -4.00 -16.23
N ARG A 60 6.63 -4.07 -15.22
CA ARG A 60 8.09 -4.09 -15.41
C ARG A 60 8.62 -5.52 -15.40
#